data_AF-A0A662IR91-F1
#
_entry.id   AF-A0A662IR91-F1
#
_cell.length_a   1.000
_cell.length_b   1.000
_cell.length_c   1.000
_cell.angle_alpha   90.00
_cell.angle_beta   90.00
_cell.angle_gamma   90.00
#
_symmetry.space_group_name_H-M   'P 1'
#
loop_
_entity.id
_entity.type
_entity.pdbx_description
1 polymer ?
#
loop_
_entity_poly.entity_id
_entity_poly.type
_entity_poly.pdbx_seq_one_letter_code
_entity_poly.pdbx_strand_id
1 'polypeptide(L)'
;MDFCPNCEGLLKPVKKNGKTYLMCKRCGFSKPLNQQSSSYSATRVIEESKHRTIGVVEEKEELKERAREEAREVSQERVRDLMDLLNREQEQMESEE
;
A
#
# COMPACT_ATOMS: atom_id res chain seq x y z
N MET A 1 25.62 4.52 21.98
CA MET A 1 25.11 4.88 20.64
C MET A 1 26.19 5.76 20.03
N ASP A 2 26.67 5.42 18.85
CA ASP A 2 27.83 6.11 18.22
C ASP A 2 27.37 6.82 16.94
N PHE A 3 28.05 7.91 16.57
CA PHE A 3 27.80 8.72 15.37
C PHE A 3 28.91 8.51 14.31
N CYS A 4 28.61 8.65 13.01
CA CYS A 4 29.63 8.58 11.93
C CYS A 4 30.54 9.82 12.05
N PRO A 5 31.87 9.66 12.12
CA PRO A 5 32.80 10.80 12.20
C PRO A 5 32.79 11.67 10.93
N ASN A 6 32.34 11.12 9.80
CA ASN A 6 32.34 11.84 8.51
C ASN A 6 31.00 12.52 8.18
N CYS A 7 29.90 12.15 8.84
CA CYS A 7 28.56 12.62 8.48
C CYS A 7 27.70 13.02 9.67
N GLU A 8 28.24 12.88 10.88
CA GLU A 8 27.57 13.11 12.18
C GLU A 8 26.24 12.34 12.34
N GLY A 9 25.96 11.41 11.43
CA GLY A 9 24.72 10.64 11.40
C GLY A 9 24.77 9.48 12.38
N LEU A 10 23.63 9.15 12.97
CA LEU A 10 23.50 8.03 13.90
C LEU A 10 23.87 6.70 13.21
N LEU A 11 24.81 5.95 13.80
CA LEU A 11 25.13 4.61 13.31
C LEU A 11 24.03 3.61 13.70
N LYS A 12 23.64 2.76 12.76
CA LYS A 12 22.58 1.76 12.98
C LYS A 12 23.19 0.37 13.18
N PRO A 13 22.76 -0.41 14.19
CA PRO A 13 23.24 -1.76 14.39
C PRO A 13 22.70 -2.68 13.31
N VAL A 14 23.59 -3.45 12.68
CA VAL A 14 23.32 -4.46 11.67
C VAL A 14 24.00 -5.75 12.13
N LYS A 15 23.22 -6.82 12.26
CA LYS A 15 23.75 -8.15 12.57
C LYS A 15 24.26 -8.79 11.29
N LYS A 16 25.55 -9.15 11.25
CA LYS A 16 26.16 -9.93 10.18
C LYS A 16 27.02 -11.03 10.81
N ASN A 17 26.79 -12.29 10.42
CA ASN A 17 27.58 -13.45 10.87
C ASN A 17 27.70 -13.57 12.40
N GLY A 18 26.60 -13.36 13.13
CA GLY A 18 26.57 -13.47 14.60
C GLY A 18 27.24 -12.32 15.37
N LYS A 19 27.81 -11.32 14.67
CA LYS A 19 28.42 -10.12 15.26
C LYS A 19 27.60 -8.88 14.89
N THR A 20 27.50 -7.94 15.83
CA THR A 20 26.78 -6.69 15.62
C THR A 20 27.74 -5.62 15.12
N TYR A 21 27.44 -5.03 13.95
CA TYR A 21 28.21 -3.93 13.37
C TYR A 21 27.36 -2.67 13.35
N LEU A 22 27.93 -1.55 13.75
CA LEU A 22 27.32 -0.23 13.59
C LEU A 22 27.67 0.31 12.21
N MET A 23 26.68 0.41 11.33
CA MET A 23 26.87 0.91 9.96
C MET A 23 26.18 2.26 9.75
N CYS A 24 26.86 3.17 9.06
CA CYS A 24 26.23 4.39 8.57
C CYS A 24 25.64 4.17 7.18
N LYS A 25 24.37 4.57 6.99
CA LYS A 25 23.71 4.49 5.67
C LYS A 25 24.19 5.55 4.67
N ARG A 26 24.83 6.64 5.14
CA ARG A 26 25.30 7.75 4.29
C ARG A 26 26.75 7.56 3.84
N CYS A 27 27.67 7.34 4.78
CA CYS A 27 29.12 7.23 4.52
C CYS A 27 29.59 5.79 4.24
N GLY A 28 28.79 4.76 4.54
CA GLY A 28 29.22 3.36 4.46
C GLY A 28 30.19 2.91 5.57
N PHE A 29 30.54 3.80 6.51
CA PHE A 29 31.40 3.50 7.64
C PHE A 29 30.80 2.37 8.50
N SER A 30 31.63 1.39 8.86
CA SER A 30 31.24 0.27 9.72
C SER A 30 32.21 0.11 10.89
N LYS A 31 31.67 -0.06 12.10
CA LYS A 31 32.45 -0.30 13.32
C LYS A 31 31.92 -1.57 14.01
N PRO A 32 32.78 -2.55 14.35
CA PRO A 32 32.35 -3.71 15.11
C PRO A 32 31.96 -3.30 16.53
N LEU A 33 30.82 -3.78 17.03
CA LEU A 33 30.41 -3.60 18.42
C LEU A 33 30.80 -4.86 19.20
N ASN A 34 31.78 -4.75 20.10
CA ASN A 34 32.13 -5.84 21.01
C ASN A 34 31.02 -6.02 22.04
N GLN A 35 30.68 -7.27 22.33
CA GLN A 35 29.52 -7.71 23.12
C GLN A 35 29.49 -7.21 24.58
N GLN A 36 30.52 -6.49 25.04
CA GLN A 36 30.67 -6.01 26.41
C GLN A 36 30.07 -4.62 26.66
N SER A 37 29.60 -3.89 25.64
CA SER A 37 28.90 -2.63 25.88
C SER A 37 27.45 -2.92 26.29
N SER A 38 27.13 -2.75 27.58
CA SER A 38 25.80 -2.86 28.15
C SER A 38 24.83 -1.85 27.51
N SER A 39 24.25 -2.21 26.37
CA SER A 39 23.21 -1.39 25.75
C SER A 39 21.91 -1.60 26.50
N TYR A 40 21.34 -0.54 27.06
CA TYR A 40 20.00 -0.55 27.63
C TYR A 40 19.00 -0.96 26.53
N SER A 41 18.54 -2.21 26.55
CA SER A 41 17.51 -2.70 25.64
C SER A 41 16.15 -2.50 26.27
N ALA A 42 15.39 -1.51 25.79
CA ALA A 42 13.99 -1.37 26.14
C ALA A 42 13.14 -2.21 25.17
N THR A 43 12.90 -3.47 25.54
CA THR A 43 11.96 -4.34 24.83
C THR A 43 10.56 -4.05 25.37
N ARG A 44 9.70 -3.40 24.58
CA ARG A 44 8.27 -3.31 24.93
C ARG A 44 7.58 -4.55 24.38
N VAL A 45 7.04 -5.38 25.28
CA VAL A 45 6.14 -6.46 24.90
C VAL A 45 4.86 -5.80 24.40
N ILE A 46 4.61 -5.93 23.09
CA ILE A 46 3.36 -5.48 22.49
C ILE A 46 2.37 -6.62 22.72
N GLU A 47 1.30 -6.36 23.48
CA GLU A 47 0.22 -7.33 23.66
C GLU A 47 -0.39 -7.68 22.31
N GLU A 48 -0.80 -8.94 22.15
CA GLU A 48 -1.35 -9.50 20.90
C GLU A 48 -2.53 -8.68 20.36
N SER A 49 -3.30 -8.03 21.24
CA SER A 49 -4.40 -7.11 20.92
C SER A 49 -3.99 -5.82 20.19
N LYS A 50 -2.70 -5.45 20.24
CA LYS A 50 -2.12 -4.27 19.57
C LYS A 50 -1.39 -4.64 18.28
N HIS A 51 -1.29 -5.93 17.95
CA HIS A 51 -0.86 -6.34 16.62
C HIS A 51 -1.96 -5.93 15.64
N ARG A 52 -1.61 -5.05 14.69
CA ARG A 52 -2.52 -4.67 13.62
C ARG A 52 -2.69 -5.87 12.70
N THR A 53 -3.73 -6.67 12.94
CA THR A 53 -4.20 -7.65 11.97
C THR A 53 -4.65 -6.85 10.76
N ILE A 54 -3.89 -6.89 9.66
CA ILE A 54 -4.38 -6.42 8.37
C ILE A 54 -5.50 -7.39 8.02
N GLY A 55 -6.74 -7.00 8.30
CA GLY A 55 -7.90 -7.77 7.90
C GLY A 55 -7.93 -7.83 6.38
N VAL A 56 -7.52 -8.96 5.81
CA VAL A 56 -7.85 -9.28 4.43
C VAL A 56 -9.35 -9.50 4.45
N VAL A 57 -10.10 -8.48 4.05
CA VAL A 57 -11.54 -8.60 3.82
C VAL A 57 -11.65 -9.44 2.54
N GLU A 58 -11.94 -10.73 2.69
CA GLU A 58 -12.44 -11.54 1.59
C GLU A 58 -13.79 -10.94 1.19
N GLU A 59 -13.74 -9.98 0.27
CA GLU A 59 -14.93 -9.37 -0.30
C GLU A 59 -15.76 -10.50 -0.91
N LYS A 60 -16.94 -10.76 -0.34
CA LYS A 60 -17.79 -11.90 -0.72
C LYS A 60 -18.03 -11.82 -2.22
N GLU A 61 -17.60 -12.84 -2.98
CA GLU A 61 -17.77 -12.93 -4.44
C GLU A 61 -19.20 -12.59 -4.90
N GLU A 62 -20.22 -12.90 -4.09
CA GLU A 62 -21.62 -12.54 -4.34
C GLU A 62 -21.90 -11.03 -4.42
N LEU A 63 -21.18 -10.20 -3.67
CA LEU A 63 -21.32 -8.74 -3.73
C LEU A 63 -20.68 -8.19 -5.00
N LYS A 64 -19.55 -8.77 -5.40
CA LYS A 64 -18.81 -8.40 -6.61
C LYS A 64 -19.58 -8.79 -7.87
N GLU A 65 -20.19 -9.97 -7.89
CA GLU A 65 -21.05 -10.40 -9.00
C GLU A 65 -22.31 -9.52 -9.09
N ARG A 66 -22.95 -9.18 -7.96
CA ARG A 66 -24.08 -8.22 -7.94
C ARG A 66 -23.68 -6.85 -8.48
N ALA A 67 -22.57 -6.28 -8.00
CA ALA A 67 -22.08 -4.99 -8.49
C ALA A 67 -21.74 -5.02 -9.99
N ARG A 68 -21.28 -6.17 -10.49
CA ARG A 68 -20.97 -6.37 -11.91
C ARG A 68 -22.23 -6.49 -12.76
N GLU A 69 -23.27 -7.14 -12.25
CA GLU A 69 -24.58 -7.24 -12.88
C GLU A 69 -25.24 -5.87 -12.97
N GLU A 70 -25.32 -5.14 -11.86
CA GLU A 70 -25.84 -3.76 -11.81
C GLU A 70 -25.11 -2.85 -12.80
N ALA A 71 -23.77 -2.94 -12.88
CA ALA A 71 -22.99 -2.15 -13.84
C ALA A 71 -23.32 -2.49 -15.30
N ARG A 72 -23.65 -3.75 -15.61
CA ARG A 72 -24.07 -4.17 -16.96
C ARG A 72 -25.45 -3.64 -17.29
N GLU A 73 -26.40 -3.72 -16.36
CA GLU A 73 -27.76 -3.21 -16.55
C GLU A 73 -27.73 -1.69 -16.82
N VAL A 74 -27.05 -0.93 -15.98
CA VAL A 74 -26.87 0.52 -16.16
C VAL A 74 -26.22 0.86 -17.51
N SER A 75 -25.27 0.04 -17.97
CA SER A 75 -24.66 0.22 -19.29
C SER A 75 -25.65 -0.03 -20.43
N GLN A 76 -26.53 -1.03 -20.30
CA GLN A 76 -27.53 -1.35 -21.31
C GLN A 76 -28.60 -0.28 -21.41
N GLU A 77 -29.10 0.21 -20.27
CA GLU A 77 -30.05 1.32 -20.21
C GLU A 77 -29.48 2.57 -20.87
N ARG A 78 -28.24 2.95 -20.55
CA ARG A 78 -27.57 4.10 -21.18
C ARG A 78 -27.48 3.98 -22.70
N VAL A 79 -27.14 2.80 -23.21
CA VAL A 79 -27.06 2.56 -24.66
C VAL A 79 -28.43 2.66 -25.29
N ARG A 80 -29.47 2.12 -24.64
CA ARG A 80 -30.85 2.21 -25.13
C ARG A 80 -31.33 3.65 -25.23
N ASP A 81 -31.14 4.44 -24.17
CA ASP A 81 -31.53 5.84 -24.15
C ASP A 81 -30.83 6.64 -25.25
N LEU A 82 -29.54 6.35 -25.48
CA LEU A 82 -28.78 6.98 -26.56
C LEU A 82 -29.36 6.63 -27.94
N MET A 83 -29.71 5.38 -28.19
CA MET A 83 -30.32 4.96 -29.46
C MET A 83 -31.68 5.63 -29.67
N ASP A 84 -32.49 5.75 -28.62
CA ASP A 84 -33.79 6.42 -28.70
C ASP A 84 -33.65 7.91 -29.03
N LEU A 85 -32.63 8.59 -28.50
CA LEU A 85 -32.32 9.98 -28.86
C LEU A 85 -31.88 10.12 -30.31
N LEU A 86 -30.97 9.26 -30.77
CA LEU A 86 -30.49 9.27 -32.16
C LEU A 86 -31.60 9.00 -33.15
N ASN A 87 -32.50 8.04 -32.86
CA ASN A 87 -33.63 7.76 -33.73
C ASN A 87 -34.57 8.97 -33.83
N ARG A 88 -34.85 9.66 -32.73
CA ARG A 88 -35.66 10.89 -32.75
C ARG A 88 -35.01 12.00 -33.57
N GLU A 89 -33.69 12.17 -33.46
CA GLU A 89 -32.96 13.13 -34.29
C GLU A 89 -33.05 12.77 -35.77
N GLN A 90 -32.94 11.48 -36.11
CA GLN A 90 -33.09 11.00 -37.50
C GLN A 90 -34.50 11.26 -38.05
N GLU A 91 -35.55 10.94 -37.28
CA GLU A 91 -36.95 11.22 -37.66
C GLU A 91 -37.19 12.72 -37.87
N GLN A 92 -36.55 13.58 -37.07
CA GLN A 92 -36.63 15.03 -37.23
C GLN A 92 -35.95 15.49 -38.53
N MET A 93 -34.74 14.99 -38.83
CA MET A 93 -34.04 15.32 -40.06
C MET A 93 -34.80 14.83 -41.30
N GLU A 94 -35.38 13.63 -41.27
CA GLU A 94 -36.20 13.09 -42.37
C GLU A 94 -37.50 13.87 -42.58
N SER A 95 -38.01 14.56 -41.55
CA SER A 95 -39.21 15.40 -41.65
C SER A 95 -38.95 16.82 -42.15
N GLU A 96 -37.69 17.27 -42.08
CA GLU A 96 -37.25 18.60 -42.50
C GLU A 96 -36.71 18.63 -43.95
N GLU A 97 -36.50 17.46 -44.59
CA GLU A 97 -36.20 17.27 -46.02
C GLU A 97 -37.46 17.14 -46.90
#